data_AF-A0A933GM85-F1
#
_entry.id   AF-A0A933GM85-F1
#
_cell.length_a   1.000
_cell.length_b   1.000
_cell.length_c   1.000
_cell.angle_alpha   90.00
_cell.angle_beta   90.00
_cell.angle_gamma   90.00
#
_symmetry.space_group_name_H-M   'P 1'
#
loop_
_entity.id
_entity.type
_entity.pdbx_description
1 polymer ?
#
loop_
_entity_poly.entity_id
_entity_poly.type
_entity_poly.pdbx_seq_one_letter_code
_entity_poly.pdbx_strand_id
1 'polypeptide(L)'
;MTRFHRLFKEKLIEGVLFLIAFFSVFVTIGIIVVLSFETYEFFQEVSVLDFITDTQWTPLFTEKHFGILPLFAGTFLTTGIAILVALPIGLISAIYLSEYAPANLRTVIKPVMEILAAVPTVVYGYFALLFYKLQGTF
;
A
#
# COMPACT_ATOMS: atom_id res chain seq x y z
N MET A 1 35.81 35.86 9.95
CA MET A 1 35.30 34.95 11.01
C MET A 1 34.19 33.98 10.54
N THR A 2 34.03 33.70 9.23
CA THR A 2 32.81 33.04 8.70
C THR A 2 33.01 31.66 8.06
N ARG A 3 34.25 31.17 7.87
CA ARG A 3 34.51 29.87 7.21
C ARG A 3 34.44 28.67 8.16
N PHE A 4 35.00 28.79 9.37
CA PHE A 4 35.13 27.67 10.32
C PHE A 4 33.77 27.20 10.88
N HIS A 5 32.88 28.14 11.24
CA HIS A 5 31.52 27.81 11.70
C HIS A 5 30.65 27.18 10.60
N ARG A 6 30.90 27.52 9.32
CA ARG A 6 30.17 26.92 8.19
C ARG A 6 30.60 25.47 7.97
N LEU A 7 31.91 25.22 7.98
CA LEU A 7 32.48 23.87 7.85
C LEU A 7 32.08 22.94 9.00
N PHE A 8 31.95 23.44 10.23
CA PHE A 8 31.48 22.64 11.36
C PHE A 8 30.00 22.27 11.24
N LYS A 9 29.15 23.21 10.79
CA LYS A 9 27.73 22.94 10.52
C LYS A 9 27.55 21.98 9.34
N GLU A 10 28.34 22.13 8.28
CA GLU A 10 28.34 21.24 7.12
C GLU A 10 28.69 19.80 7.54
N LYS A 11 29.77 19.60 8.31
CA LYS A 11 30.14 18.26 8.83
C LYS A 11 29.11 17.66 9.80
N LEU A 12 28.45 18.49 10.60
CA LEU A 12 27.38 18.02 11.50
C LEU A 12 26.18 17.52 10.71
N ILE A 13 25.74 18.28 9.70
CA ILE A 13 24.64 17.90 8.82
C ILE A 13 25.00 16.63 8.05
N GLU A 14 26.20 16.56 7.48
CA GLU A 14 26.69 15.37 6.78
C GLU A 14 26.72 14.14 7.70
N GLY A 15 27.19 14.29 8.95
CA GLY A 15 27.19 13.21 9.93
C GLY A 15 25.78 12.75 10.33
N VAL A 16 24.84 13.68 10.52
CA VAL A 16 23.44 13.35 10.84
C VAL A 16 22.76 12.65 9.67
N LEU A 17 22.93 13.16 8.44
CA LEU A 17 22.39 12.53 7.24
C LEU A 17 23.00 11.14 7.03
N PHE A 18 24.31 10.98 7.27
CA PHE A 18 24.96 9.68 7.21
C PHE A 18 24.39 8.70 8.24
N LEU A 19 24.18 9.13 9.49
CA LEU A 19 23.59 8.29 10.53
C LEU A 19 22.15 7.89 10.20
N ILE A 20 21.34 8.81 9.69
CA ILE A 20 19.96 8.50 9.26
C ILE A 20 19.97 7.50 8.10
N ALA A 21 20.81 7.72 7.10
CA ALA A 21 20.94 6.80 5.96
C ALA A 21 21.43 5.42 6.42
N PHE A 22 22.46 5.37 7.26
CA PHE A 22 22.99 4.14 7.84
C PHE A 22 21.92 3.40 8.64
N PHE A 23 21.18 4.10 9.51
CA PHE A 23 20.11 3.52 10.30
C PHE A 23 18.98 2.97 9.41
N SER A 24 18.60 3.69 8.35
CA SER A 24 17.62 3.22 7.38
C SER A 24 18.05 1.92 6.69
N VAL A 25 19.31 1.83 6.25
CA VAL A 25 19.86 0.60 5.66
C VAL A 25 19.91 -0.52 6.69
N PHE A 26 20.35 -0.23 7.91
CA PHE A 26 20.40 -1.19 9.01
C PHE A 26 19.02 -1.79 9.33
N VAL A 27 17.99 -0.94 9.45
CA VAL A 27 16.60 -1.40 9.65
C VAL A 27 16.12 -2.24 8.48
N THR A 28 16.45 -1.86 7.25
CA THR A 28 16.07 -2.62 6.04
C THR A 28 16.69 -4.01 6.05
N ILE A 29 17.99 -4.12 6.40
CA ILE A 29 18.67 -5.41 6.57
C ILE A 29 17.99 -6.21 7.68
N GLY A 30 17.64 -5.58 8.81
CA GLY A 30 16.90 -6.22 9.89
C GLY A 30 15.57 -6.81 9.43
N ILE A 31 14.78 -6.06 8.65
CA ILE A 31 13.52 -6.54 8.07
C ILE A 31 13.76 -7.75 7.16
N ILE A 32 14.76 -7.69 6.27
CA ILE A 32 15.08 -8.81 5.37
C ILE A 32 15.46 -10.07 6.16
N VAL A 33 16.28 -9.90 7.20
CA VAL A 33 16.74 -11.01 8.05
C VAL A 33 15.56 -11.66 8.77
N VAL A 34 14.71 -10.86 9.42
CA VAL A 34 13.51 -11.37 10.12
C VAL A 34 12.57 -12.09 9.15
N LEU A 35 12.24 -11.46 8.03
CA LEU A 35 11.36 -12.06 7.03
C LEU A 35 11.93 -13.37 6.46
N SER A 36 13.25 -13.45 6.27
CA SER A 36 13.91 -14.66 5.77
C SER A 36 13.83 -15.81 6.78
N PHE A 37 14.04 -15.54 8.06
CA PHE A 37 13.90 -16.54 9.12
C PHE A 37 12.45 -17.03 9.25
N GLU A 38 11.49 -16.12 9.33
CA GLU A 38 10.06 -16.45 9.39
C GLU A 38 9.60 -17.25 8.16
N THR A 39 10.08 -16.88 6.96
CA THR A 39 9.78 -17.60 5.72
C THR A 39 10.38 -19.02 5.74
N TYR A 40 11.59 -19.17 6.26
CA TYR A 40 12.24 -20.47 6.39
C TYR A 40 11.48 -21.39 7.36
N GLU A 41 11.11 -20.89 8.54
CA GLU A 41 10.29 -21.64 9.50
C GLU A 41 8.92 -22.01 8.93
N PHE A 42 8.27 -21.09 8.21
CA PHE A 42 7.00 -21.38 7.53
C PHE A 42 7.09 -22.54 6.55
N PHE A 43 8.14 -22.60 5.71
CA PHE A 43 8.30 -23.68 4.72
C PHE A 43 8.80 -25.00 5.32
N GLN A 44 9.12 -25.05 6.62
CA GLN A 44 9.32 -26.33 7.32
C GLN A 44 7.98 -27.02 7.61
N GLU A 45 6.93 -26.24 7.83
CA GLU A 45 5.57 -26.74 8.13
C GLU A 45 4.72 -26.89 6.85
N VAL A 46 4.94 -26.02 5.87
CA VAL A 46 4.17 -25.99 4.62
C VAL A 46 5.08 -26.29 3.43
N SER A 47 4.71 -27.27 2.61
CA SER A 47 5.42 -27.57 1.36
C SER A 47 5.36 -26.38 0.39
N VAL A 48 6.49 -26.07 -0.26
CA VAL A 48 6.56 -25.04 -1.31
C VAL A 48 5.60 -25.36 -2.47
N LEU A 49 5.43 -26.65 -2.80
CA LEU A 49 4.51 -27.06 -3.87
C LEU A 49 3.06 -26.81 -3.47
N ASP A 50 2.68 -27.14 -2.24
CA ASP A 50 1.34 -26.89 -1.73
C ASP A 50 1.08 -25.38 -1.65
N PHE A 51 2.05 -24.60 -1.17
CA PHE A 51 1.97 -23.14 -1.16
C PHE A 51 1.68 -22.54 -2.55
N ILE A 52 2.31 -23.07 -3.61
CA ILE A 52 2.16 -22.54 -4.98
C ILE A 52 0.92 -23.09 -5.69
N THR A 53 0.53 -24.34 -5.43
CA THR A 53 -0.52 -25.04 -6.20
C THR A 53 -1.86 -25.13 -5.51
N ASP A 54 -1.90 -24.96 -4.17
CA ASP A 54 -3.13 -25.01 -3.42
C ASP A 54 -4.05 -23.83 -3.81
N THR A 55 -5.33 -24.14 -3.89
CA THR A 55 -6.39 -23.25 -4.36
C THR A 55 -7.24 -22.71 -3.21
N GLN A 56 -6.82 -22.98 -1.96
CA GLN A 56 -7.51 -22.52 -0.78
C GLN A 56 -6.63 -21.58 0.07
N TRP A 57 -7.29 -20.57 0.67
CA TRP A 57 -6.69 -19.67 1.64
C TRP A 57 -7.53 -19.69 2.92
N THR A 58 -7.18 -20.58 3.85
CA THR A 58 -7.92 -20.81 5.10
C THR A 58 -7.00 -20.89 6.33
N PRO A 59 -6.07 -19.94 6.54
CA PRO A 59 -5.07 -20.03 7.62
C PRO A 59 -5.68 -20.01 9.03
N LEU A 60 -6.93 -19.56 9.16
CA LEU A 60 -7.67 -19.44 10.43
C LEU A 60 -8.58 -20.63 10.73
N PHE A 61 -8.72 -21.58 9.80
CA PHE A 61 -9.62 -22.73 9.98
C PHE A 61 -8.90 -23.88 10.69
N THR A 62 -9.66 -24.91 11.08
CA THR A 62 -9.09 -26.14 11.66
C THR A 62 -8.14 -26.84 10.69
N GLU A 63 -8.52 -26.90 9.41
CA GLU A 63 -7.65 -27.31 8.32
C GLU A 63 -7.06 -26.04 7.66
N LYS A 64 -5.76 -25.84 7.87
CA LYS A 64 -5.05 -24.64 7.42
C LYS A 64 -4.53 -24.84 6.02
N HIS A 65 -4.99 -24.00 5.10
CA HIS A 65 -4.47 -23.90 3.75
C HIS A 65 -3.81 -22.54 3.53
N PHE A 66 -2.61 -22.55 2.95
CA PHE A 66 -1.78 -21.37 2.71
C PHE A 66 -1.50 -21.14 1.23
N GLY A 67 -2.37 -21.61 0.34
CA GLY A 67 -2.22 -21.46 -1.10
C GLY A 67 -2.15 -19.99 -1.53
N ILE A 68 -1.15 -19.63 -2.35
CA ILE A 68 -0.95 -18.26 -2.82
C ILE A 68 -1.87 -17.92 -4.02
N LEU A 69 -2.36 -18.91 -4.76
CA LEU A 69 -3.15 -18.70 -5.98
C LEU A 69 -4.43 -17.87 -5.74
N PRO A 70 -5.23 -18.11 -4.69
CA PRO A 70 -6.42 -17.30 -4.42
C PRO A 70 -6.09 -15.83 -4.13
N LEU A 71 -4.93 -15.56 -3.52
CA LEU A 71 -4.48 -14.18 -3.26
C LEU A 71 -4.13 -13.45 -4.55
N PHE A 72 -3.41 -14.12 -5.47
CA PHE A 72 -3.15 -13.55 -6.79
C PHE A 72 -4.44 -13.38 -7.58
N ALA A 73 -5.27 -14.41 -7.66
CA ALA A 73 -6.53 -14.36 -8.39
C ALA A 73 -7.44 -13.24 -7.86
N GLY A 74 -7.57 -13.13 -6.53
CA GLY A 74 -8.32 -12.05 -5.88
C GLY A 74 -7.74 -10.67 -6.19
N THR A 75 -6.42 -10.51 -6.15
CA THR A 75 -5.75 -9.24 -6.49
C THR A 75 -5.98 -8.86 -7.94
N PHE A 76 -5.77 -9.77 -8.89
CA PHE A 76 -5.97 -9.50 -10.32
C PHE A 76 -7.43 -9.24 -10.66
N LEU A 77 -8.36 -10.01 -10.08
CA LEU A 77 -9.79 -9.84 -10.32
C LEU A 77 -10.28 -8.49 -9.77
N THR A 78 -9.95 -8.17 -8.53
CA THR A 78 -10.35 -6.89 -7.92
C THR A 78 -9.71 -5.70 -8.63
N THR A 79 -8.43 -5.79 -8.99
CA THR A 79 -7.73 -4.75 -9.76
C THR A 79 -8.34 -4.59 -11.15
N GLY A 80 -8.64 -5.69 -11.84
CA GLY A 80 -9.27 -5.67 -13.16
C GLY A 80 -10.64 -4.99 -13.14
N ILE A 81 -11.49 -5.34 -12.17
CA ILE A 81 -12.80 -4.68 -11.98
C ILE A 81 -12.62 -3.21 -11.61
N ALA A 82 -11.68 -2.90 -10.71
CA ALA A 82 -11.40 -1.53 -10.30
C ALA A 82 -10.96 -0.67 -11.48
N ILE A 83 -10.05 -1.16 -12.33
CA ILE A 83 -9.62 -0.44 -13.55
C ILE A 83 -10.79 -0.27 -14.51
N LEU A 84 -11.57 -1.33 -14.76
CA LEU A 84 -12.70 -1.29 -15.69
C LEU A 84 -13.71 -0.21 -15.30
N VAL A 85 -13.95 0.01 -14.01
CA VAL A 85 -14.91 1.01 -13.51
C VAL A 85 -14.25 2.38 -13.31
N ALA A 86 -13.13 2.44 -12.60
CA ALA A 86 -12.49 3.69 -12.20
C ALA A 86 -11.83 4.41 -13.38
N LEU A 87 -11.27 3.69 -14.35
CA LEU A 87 -10.55 4.31 -15.46
C LEU A 87 -11.49 5.09 -16.40
N PRO A 88 -12.63 4.55 -16.87
CA PRO A 88 -13.57 5.33 -17.68
C PRO A 88 -14.14 6.52 -16.92
N ILE A 89 -14.58 6.32 -15.66
CA ILE A 89 -15.17 7.40 -14.86
C ILE A 89 -14.14 8.48 -14.56
N GLY A 90 -12.93 8.10 -14.16
CA GLY A 90 -11.84 9.01 -13.84
C GLY A 90 -11.37 9.79 -15.06
N LEU A 91 -11.21 9.12 -16.21
CA LEU A 91 -10.78 9.77 -17.44
C LEU A 91 -11.83 10.77 -17.95
N ILE A 92 -13.11 10.39 -18.00
CA ILE A 92 -14.19 11.30 -18.42
C ILE A 92 -14.28 12.49 -17.48
N SER A 93 -14.19 12.27 -16.17
CA SER A 93 -14.22 13.34 -15.16
C SER A 93 -13.03 14.29 -15.32
N ALA A 94 -11.83 13.76 -15.59
CA ALA A 94 -10.63 14.57 -15.82
C ALA A 94 -10.76 15.43 -17.08
N ILE A 95 -11.24 14.86 -18.19
CA ILE A 95 -11.47 15.59 -19.44
C ILE A 95 -12.51 16.69 -19.22
N TYR A 96 -13.64 16.37 -18.58
CA TYR A 96 -14.68 17.36 -18.29
C TYR A 96 -14.15 18.52 -17.45
N LEU A 97 -13.39 18.22 -16.39
CA LEU A 97 -12.83 19.25 -15.51
C LEU A 97 -11.76 20.12 -16.21
N SER A 98 -11.00 19.55 -17.15
CA SER A 98 -9.96 20.27 -17.91
C SER A 98 -10.55 21.18 -18.98
N GLU A 99 -11.48 20.66 -19.78
CA GLU A 99 -11.90 21.30 -21.02
C GLU A 99 -13.24 22.03 -20.92
N TYR A 100 -14.17 21.52 -20.10
CA TYR A 100 -15.57 21.96 -20.14
C TYR A 100 -16.05 22.61 -18.84
N ALA A 101 -15.40 22.34 -17.70
CA ALA A 101 -15.88 22.83 -16.41
C ALA A 101 -15.64 24.34 -16.23
N PRO A 102 -16.67 25.10 -15.78
CA PRO A 102 -16.51 26.52 -15.48
C PRO A 102 -15.58 26.72 -14.27
N ALA A 103 -14.93 27.89 -14.20
CA ALA A 103 -13.91 28.20 -13.20
C ALA A 103 -14.37 27.93 -11.76
N ASN A 104 -15.61 28.27 -11.41
CA ASN A 104 -16.18 28.06 -10.08
C ASN A 104 -16.24 26.58 -9.68
N LEU A 105 -16.59 25.70 -10.63
CA LEU A 105 -16.70 24.27 -10.38
C LEU A 105 -15.31 23.65 -10.13
N ARG A 106 -14.31 24.09 -10.90
CA ARG A 106 -12.92 23.68 -10.75
C ARG A 106 -12.35 24.06 -9.38
N THR A 107 -12.68 25.24 -8.87
CA THR A 107 -12.22 25.74 -7.56
C THR A 107 -12.76 24.92 -6.38
N VAL A 108 -13.93 24.28 -6.53
CA VAL A 108 -14.51 23.42 -5.49
C VAL A 108 -14.05 21.97 -5.63
N ILE A 109 -14.10 21.41 -6.84
CA ILE A 109 -13.83 19.98 -7.05
C ILE A 109 -12.36 19.64 -6.81
N LYS A 110 -11.41 20.51 -7.21
CA LYS A 110 -9.98 20.23 -7.03
C LYS A 110 -9.60 19.99 -5.55
N PRO A 111 -9.90 20.91 -4.61
CA PRO A 111 -9.63 20.68 -3.19
C PRO A 111 -10.35 19.44 -2.63
N VAL A 112 -11.59 19.17 -3.05
CA VAL A 112 -12.31 17.97 -2.59
C VAL A 112 -11.59 16.70 -3.02
N MET A 113 -11.11 16.61 -4.26
CA MET A 113 -10.33 15.46 -4.71
C MET A 113 -9.00 15.33 -3.98
N GLU A 114 -8.32 16.44 -3.69
CA GLU A 114 -7.07 16.44 -2.90
C GLU A 114 -7.31 15.92 -1.48
N ILE A 115 -8.40 16.34 -0.83
CA ILE A 115 -8.79 15.84 0.50
C ILE A 115 -9.13 14.35 0.44
N LEU A 116 -9.91 13.91 -0.55
CA LEU A 116 -10.26 12.49 -0.72
C LEU A 116 -9.03 11.61 -0.98
N ALA A 117 -8.04 12.12 -1.73
CA ALA A 117 -6.78 11.43 -1.97
C ALA A 117 -5.87 11.39 -0.74
N ALA A 118 -5.99 12.36 0.17
CA ALA A 118 -5.23 12.41 1.42
C ALA A 118 -5.78 11.44 2.49
N VAL A 119 -7.01 10.94 2.34
CA VAL A 119 -7.56 9.95 3.27
C VAL A 119 -6.77 8.64 3.16
N PRO A 120 -6.32 8.05 4.29
CA PRO A 120 -5.61 6.78 4.26
C PRO A 120 -6.48 5.67 3.66
N THR A 121 -5.92 4.87 2.75
CA THR A 121 -6.65 3.79 2.05
C THR A 121 -7.27 2.78 3.01
N VAL A 122 -6.65 2.55 4.17
CA VAL A 122 -7.17 1.67 5.24
C VAL A 122 -8.52 2.14 5.78
N VAL A 123 -8.79 3.46 5.80
CA VAL A 123 -10.07 4.01 6.27
C VAL A 123 -11.19 3.61 5.31
N TYR A 124 -10.96 3.74 4.00
CA TYR A 124 -11.93 3.33 2.98
C TYR A 124 -12.18 1.82 3.03
N GLY A 125 -11.13 1.01 3.20
CA GLY A 125 -11.26 -0.45 3.33
C GLY A 125 -12.07 -0.84 4.57
N TYR A 126 -11.77 -0.25 5.73
CA TYR A 126 -12.50 -0.51 6.96
C TYR A 126 -13.97 -0.06 6.88
N PHE A 127 -14.24 1.09 6.27
CA PHE A 127 -15.60 1.57 6.05
C PHE A 127 -16.41 0.61 5.15
N ALA A 128 -15.81 0.10 4.06
CA ALA A 128 -16.44 -0.87 3.19
C ALA A 128 -16.79 -2.17 3.93
N LEU A 129 -15.87 -2.67 4.76
CA LEU A 129 -16.11 -3.85 5.61
C LEU A 129 -17.23 -3.62 6.61
N LEU A 130 -17.23 -2.48 7.31
CA LEU A 130 -18.29 -2.14 8.26
C LEU A 130 -19.64 -2.01 7.57
N PHE A 131 -19.70 -1.30 6.44
CA PHE A 131 -20.95 -1.12 5.70
C PHE A 131 -21.53 -2.45 5.22
N TYR A 132 -20.69 -3.32 4.66
CA TYR A 132 -21.11 -4.65 4.22
C TYR A 132 -21.56 -5.54 5.39
N LYS A 133 -20.81 -5.52 6.50
CA LYS A 133 -21.16 -6.27 7.72
C LYS A 133 -22.47 -5.77 8.34
N LEU A 134 -22.69 -4.46 8.36
CA LEU A 134 -23.92 -3.84 8.89
C LEU A 134 -25.16 -4.15 8.03
N GLN A 135 -24.97 -4.54 6.76
CA GLN A 135 -26.05 -4.99 5.88
C GLN A 135 -26.48 -6.45 6.13
N GLY A 136 -25.94 -7.13 7.15
CA GLY A 136 -26.43 -8.44 7.61
C GLY A 136 -26.04 -9.62 6.73
N THR A 137 -24.98 -9.48 5.92
CA THR A 137 -24.44 -10.59 5.13
C THR A 137 -23.20 -11.14 5.84
N PHE A 138 -23.43 -12.20 6.63
CA PHE A 138 -22.51 -12.93 7.55
C PHE A 138 -22.26 -12.30 8.93
#